data_AF-A0A7V9EVV9-F1
#
_entry.id   AF-A0A7V9EVV9-F1
#
_cell.length_a   1.000
_cell.length_b   1.000
_cell.length_c   1.000
_cell.angle_alpha   90.00
_cell.angle_beta   90.00
_cell.angle_gamma   90.00
#
_symmetry.space_group_name_H-M   'P 1'
#
loop_
_entity.id
_entity.type
_entity.pdbx_description
1 polymer ?
#
loop_
_entity_poly.entity_id
_entity_poly.type
_entity_poly.pdbx_seq_one_letter_code
_entity_poly.pdbx_strand_id
1 'polypeptide(L)'
;MVRTDGELLRVFSEQGAADMRRFMATPTFDRATADGQLVEAEVLDGEGPDHTLVLRPRELAPWNLPSEWSFSMLRDAALLHLDLLRSAMDDSLMMKDATAFNIAFSGSRPVFVDHGSFAPWADGEPWRAYLQYCEHFLFPLLVRAHGGIDAQPWLRSSIRGIDPDTASRVLGWRATGRPGVALHVRLNVMLQRRYAKRPPD
;
A
#
# COMPACT_ATOMS: atom_id res chain seq x y z
N MET A 1 1.73 -7.89 -14.04
CA MET A 1 1.16 -7.11 -15.15
C MET A 1 1.92 -7.46 -16.41
N VAL A 2 1.24 -7.51 -17.53
CA VAL A 2 1.79 -7.86 -18.86
C VAL A 2 1.35 -6.78 -19.82
N ARG A 3 2.21 -6.40 -20.77
CA ARG A 3 1.83 -5.50 -21.87
C ARG A 3 1.70 -6.33 -23.16
N THR A 4 0.52 -6.34 -23.74
CA THR A 4 0.20 -7.09 -24.98
C THR A 4 -0.49 -6.13 -25.93
N ASP A 5 -0.02 -6.05 -27.19
CA ASP A 5 -0.57 -5.16 -28.23
C ASP A 5 -0.73 -3.69 -27.80
N GLY A 6 0.18 -3.22 -26.93
CA GLY A 6 0.16 -1.87 -26.39
C GLY A 6 -0.76 -1.69 -25.18
N GLU A 7 -1.61 -2.67 -24.84
CA GLU A 7 -2.51 -2.62 -23.69
C GLU A 7 -1.84 -3.14 -22.41
N LEU A 8 -2.17 -2.51 -21.28
CA LEU A 8 -1.70 -2.90 -19.97
C LEU A 8 -2.70 -3.87 -19.32
N LEU A 9 -2.29 -5.12 -19.12
CA LEU A 9 -3.14 -6.17 -18.57
C LEU A 9 -2.63 -6.66 -17.22
N ARG A 10 -3.58 -7.00 -16.34
CA ARG A 10 -3.32 -7.60 -15.05
C ARG A 10 -3.84 -9.03 -15.03
N VAL A 11 -2.91 -9.97 -15.04
CA VAL A 11 -3.18 -11.40 -14.99
C VAL A 11 -3.06 -11.90 -13.56
N PHE A 12 -3.96 -12.79 -13.15
CA PHE A 12 -4.02 -13.37 -11.82
C PHE A 12 -3.82 -14.88 -11.90
N SER A 13 -2.96 -15.42 -11.02
CA SER A 13 -2.91 -16.86 -10.77
C SER A 13 -4.24 -17.38 -10.25
N GLU A 14 -4.43 -18.70 -10.18
CA GLU A 14 -5.66 -19.31 -9.65
C GLU A 14 -6.05 -18.76 -8.27
N GLN A 15 -5.11 -18.75 -7.32
CA GLN A 15 -5.36 -18.19 -5.98
C GLN A 15 -5.63 -16.68 -6.04
N GLY A 16 -4.85 -15.93 -6.82
CA GLY A 16 -5.05 -14.48 -6.95
C GLY A 16 -6.41 -14.13 -7.57
N ALA A 17 -6.90 -14.95 -8.49
CA ALA A 17 -8.21 -14.79 -9.11
C ALA A 17 -9.33 -15.14 -8.13
N ALA A 18 -9.16 -16.16 -7.30
CA ALA A 18 -10.12 -16.47 -6.23
C ALA A 18 -10.23 -15.32 -5.21
N ASP A 19 -9.09 -14.76 -4.79
CA ASP A 19 -9.04 -13.60 -3.88
C ASP A 19 -9.70 -12.38 -4.53
N MET A 20 -9.39 -12.11 -5.80
CA MET A 20 -9.96 -10.99 -6.55
C MET A 20 -11.48 -11.13 -6.73
N ARG A 21 -11.97 -12.32 -7.12
CA ARG A 21 -13.42 -12.58 -7.24
C ARG A 21 -14.13 -12.40 -5.91
N ARG A 22 -13.52 -12.81 -4.80
CA ARG A 22 -14.06 -12.55 -3.46
C ARG A 22 -14.15 -11.05 -3.19
N PHE A 23 -13.09 -10.29 -3.48
CA PHE A 23 -13.09 -8.83 -3.32
C PHE A 23 -14.16 -8.15 -4.18
N MET A 24 -14.29 -8.51 -5.45
CA MET A 24 -15.32 -7.97 -6.34
C MET A 24 -16.76 -8.22 -5.88
N ALA A 25 -16.98 -9.23 -5.03
CA ALA A 25 -18.29 -9.58 -4.50
C ALA A 25 -18.63 -8.85 -3.18
N THR A 26 -17.80 -7.89 -2.73
CA THR A 26 -18.01 -7.22 -1.45
C THR A 26 -18.57 -5.79 -1.58
N PRO A 27 -19.32 -5.29 -0.59
CA PRO A 27 -19.76 -3.90 -0.53
C PRO A 27 -18.61 -2.89 -0.58
N THR A 28 -17.42 -3.25 -0.06
CA THR A 28 -16.24 -2.39 -0.15
C THR A 28 -15.80 -2.17 -1.58
N PHE A 29 -15.82 -3.20 -2.44
CA PHE A 29 -15.45 -3.04 -3.85
C PHE A 29 -16.42 -2.11 -4.58
N ASP A 30 -17.73 -2.31 -4.40
CA ASP A 30 -18.76 -1.47 -5.01
C ASP A 30 -18.61 0.00 -4.60
N ARG A 31 -18.43 0.26 -3.30
CA ARG A 31 -18.25 1.61 -2.76
C ARG A 31 -16.95 2.25 -3.25
N ALA A 32 -15.83 1.54 -3.14
CA ALA A 32 -14.52 2.06 -3.54
C ALA A 32 -14.49 2.40 -5.04
N THR A 33 -15.21 1.63 -5.86
CA THR A 33 -15.35 1.90 -7.30
C THR A 33 -16.24 3.12 -7.54
N ALA A 34 -17.42 3.19 -6.90
CA ALA A 34 -18.35 4.31 -7.04
C ALA A 34 -17.75 5.66 -6.58
N ASP A 35 -16.94 5.64 -5.52
CA ASP A 35 -16.29 6.83 -4.96
C ASP A 35 -15.02 7.22 -5.74
N GLY A 36 -14.60 6.41 -6.72
CA GLY A 36 -13.37 6.61 -7.50
C GLY A 36 -12.09 6.40 -6.68
N GLN A 37 -12.19 5.65 -5.58
CA GLN A 37 -11.07 5.27 -4.71
C GLN A 37 -10.27 4.09 -5.26
N LEU A 38 -10.90 3.23 -6.05
CA LEU A 38 -10.28 2.11 -6.75
C LEU A 38 -10.26 2.42 -8.26
N VAL A 39 -9.16 2.09 -8.94
CA VAL A 39 -9.08 2.26 -10.39
C VAL A 39 -10.08 1.31 -11.06
N GLU A 40 -10.87 1.86 -11.97
CA GLU A 40 -11.79 1.07 -12.80
C GLU A 40 -11.00 0.04 -13.60
N ALA A 41 -11.57 -1.15 -13.75
CA ALA A 41 -10.97 -2.20 -14.57
C ALA A 41 -12.07 -3.01 -15.27
N GLU A 42 -11.85 -3.28 -16.55
CA GLU A 42 -12.68 -4.19 -17.33
C GLU A 42 -12.20 -5.62 -17.08
N VAL A 43 -13.15 -6.53 -16.82
CA VAL A 43 -12.87 -7.97 -16.74
C VAL A 43 -12.85 -8.52 -18.16
N LEU A 44 -11.76 -9.18 -18.54
CA LEU A 44 -11.63 -9.79 -19.85
C LEU A 44 -11.82 -11.30 -19.77
N ASP A 45 -12.47 -11.86 -20.79
CA ASP A 45 -12.51 -13.30 -21.00
C ASP A 45 -11.09 -13.77 -21.41
N GLY A 46 -10.50 -14.66 -20.62
CA GLY A 46 -9.14 -15.12 -20.86
C GLY A 46 -8.66 -16.03 -19.74
N GLU A 47 -8.84 -17.33 -19.92
CA GLU A 47 -8.15 -18.34 -19.13
C GLU A 47 -6.95 -18.85 -19.92
N GLY A 48 -5.82 -19.00 -19.24
CA GLY A 48 -4.61 -19.59 -19.81
C GLY A 48 -4.00 -20.59 -18.84
N PRO A 49 -2.89 -21.25 -19.22
CA PRO A 49 -2.29 -22.31 -18.41
C PRO A 49 -1.97 -21.90 -16.97
N ASP A 50 -1.59 -20.63 -16.76
CA ASP A 50 -1.12 -20.10 -15.48
C ASP A 50 -1.99 -18.95 -14.91
N HIS A 51 -3.12 -18.64 -15.54
CA HIS A 51 -4.01 -17.56 -15.09
C HIS A 51 -5.48 -17.84 -15.39
N THR A 52 -6.35 -17.43 -14.47
CA THR A 52 -7.81 -17.69 -14.56
C THR A 52 -8.65 -16.42 -14.51
N LEU A 53 -8.01 -15.25 -14.46
CA LEU A 53 -8.65 -13.94 -14.51
C LEU A 53 -7.69 -12.91 -15.10
N VAL A 54 -8.22 -12.08 -15.99
CA VAL A 54 -7.50 -10.95 -16.59
C VAL A 54 -8.32 -9.68 -16.39
N LEU A 55 -7.68 -8.63 -15.90
CA LEU A 55 -8.25 -7.29 -15.79
C LEU A 55 -7.50 -6.32 -16.70
N ARG A 56 -8.24 -5.45 -17.39
CA ARG A 56 -7.72 -4.27 -18.09
C ARG A 56 -8.03 -3.03 -17.24
N PRO A 57 -7.10 -2.57 -16.40
CA PRO A 57 -7.30 -1.34 -15.64
C PRO A 57 -7.34 -0.12 -16.57
N ARG A 58 -8.18 0.86 -16.22
CA ARG A 58 -8.19 2.17 -16.86
C ARG A 58 -6.82 2.82 -16.71
N GLU A 59 -6.23 3.26 -17.81
CA GLU A 59 -4.96 3.97 -17.76
C GLU A 59 -5.13 5.34 -17.07
N LEU A 60 -4.23 5.62 -16.13
CA LEU A 60 -4.14 6.91 -15.45
C LEU A 60 -2.99 7.71 -16.06
N ALA A 61 -3.29 8.92 -16.53
CA ALA A 61 -2.32 9.83 -17.11
C ALA A 61 -2.48 11.26 -16.56
N PRO A 62 -1.38 11.96 -16.21
CA PRO A 62 -0.01 11.43 -16.17
C PRO A 62 0.19 10.45 -15.01
N TRP A 63 1.04 9.43 -15.21
CA TRP A 63 1.48 8.57 -14.12
C TRP A 63 2.43 9.34 -13.21
N ASN A 64 2.20 9.31 -11.90
CA ASN A 64 3.00 10.04 -10.92
C ASN A 64 3.55 9.11 -9.83
N LEU A 65 4.81 9.32 -9.46
CA LEU A 65 5.53 8.47 -8.51
C LEU A 65 5.44 9.01 -7.08
N PRO A 66 5.55 8.15 -6.05
CA PRO A 66 5.60 8.60 -4.65
C PRO A 66 6.63 9.70 -4.36
N SER A 67 7.76 9.68 -5.08
CA SER A 67 8.82 10.70 -4.96
C SER A 67 8.45 12.09 -5.50
N GLU A 68 7.34 12.21 -6.21
CA GLU A 68 6.83 13.45 -6.80
C GLU A 68 5.69 14.06 -5.97
N TRP A 69 5.20 13.33 -4.96
CA TRP A 69 4.09 13.75 -4.15
C TRP A 69 4.50 14.82 -3.14
N SER A 70 3.66 15.83 -2.98
CA SER A 70 3.76 16.75 -1.84
C SER A 70 3.47 16.02 -0.53
N PHE A 71 3.76 16.68 0.60
CA PHE A 71 3.42 16.16 1.92
C PHE A 71 1.92 15.84 2.07
N SER A 72 1.03 16.71 1.56
CA SER A 72 -0.41 16.48 1.62
C SER A 72 -0.84 15.32 0.74
N MET A 73 -0.30 15.20 -0.48
CA MET A 73 -0.59 14.06 -1.34
C MET A 73 -0.17 12.74 -0.71
N LEU A 74 1.02 12.69 -0.09
CA LEU A 74 1.47 11.49 0.61
C LEU A 74 0.55 11.14 1.79
N ARG A 75 0.08 12.15 2.53
CA ARG A 75 -0.88 11.96 3.62
C ARG A 75 -2.23 11.46 3.10
N ASP A 76 -2.73 12.04 2.02
CA ASP A 76 -4.03 11.69 1.46
C ASP A 76 -3.99 10.26 0.87
N ALA A 77 -2.87 9.86 0.27
CA ALA A 77 -2.63 8.47 -0.14
C ALA A 77 -2.57 7.51 1.06
N ALA A 78 -1.90 7.90 2.15
CA ALA A 78 -1.84 7.10 3.37
C ALA A 78 -3.24 6.87 3.99
N LEU A 79 -4.08 7.92 4.00
CA LEU A 79 -5.45 7.85 4.48
C LEU A 79 -6.32 6.95 3.58
N LEU A 80 -6.26 7.12 2.26
CA LEU A 80 -6.95 6.23 1.32
C LEU A 80 -6.62 4.76 1.59
N HIS A 81 -5.34 4.45 1.80
CA HIS A 81 -4.91 3.08 2.09
C HIS A 81 -5.56 2.54 3.36
N LEU A 82 -5.56 3.32 4.45
CA LEU A 82 -6.18 2.90 5.72
C LEU A 82 -7.69 2.78 5.64
N ASP A 83 -8.36 3.67 4.90
CA ASP A 83 -9.81 3.65 4.73
C ASP A 83 -10.25 2.40 3.94
N LEU A 84 -9.50 2.05 2.88
CA LEU A 84 -9.73 0.81 2.12
C LEU A 84 -9.41 -0.42 2.95
N LEU A 85 -8.30 -0.43 3.69
CA LEU A 85 -7.95 -1.54 4.59
C LEU A 85 -9.06 -1.78 5.61
N ARG A 86 -9.53 -0.72 6.28
CA ARG A 86 -10.58 -0.81 7.28
C ARG A 86 -11.87 -1.37 6.68
N SER A 87 -12.28 -0.86 5.52
CA SER A 87 -13.50 -1.32 4.84
C SER A 87 -13.37 -2.79 4.42
N ALA A 88 -12.20 -3.18 3.88
CA ALA A 88 -11.94 -4.57 3.50
C ALA A 88 -11.99 -5.53 4.70
N MET A 89 -11.53 -5.10 5.88
CA MET A 89 -11.61 -5.91 7.11
C MET A 89 -13.05 -6.19 7.54
N ASP A 90 -13.97 -5.24 7.34
CA ASP A 90 -15.41 -5.46 7.58
C ASP A 90 -15.97 -6.57 6.67
N ASP A 91 -15.33 -6.80 5.51
CA ASP A 91 -15.66 -7.85 4.55
C ASP A 91 -14.78 -9.12 4.70
N SER A 92 -14.08 -9.28 5.83
CA SER A 92 -13.14 -10.41 6.08
C SER A 92 -11.99 -10.51 5.07
N LEU A 93 -11.51 -9.36 4.61
CA LEU A 93 -10.36 -9.21 3.71
C LEU A 93 -9.28 -8.32 4.33
N MET A 94 -8.05 -8.47 3.87
CA MET A 94 -6.93 -7.62 4.26
C MET A 94 -6.02 -7.32 3.08
N MET A 95 -5.43 -6.13 3.09
CA MET A 95 -4.40 -5.75 2.14
C MET A 95 -3.06 -6.38 2.52
N LYS A 96 -2.56 -7.30 1.68
CA LYS A 96 -1.29 -8.02 1.92
C LYS A 96 -0.05 -7.23 1.52
N ASP A 97 -0.22 -6.17 0.72
CA ASP A 97 0.82 -5.23 0.31
C ASP A 97 0.36 -3.78 0.58
N ALA A 98 1.26 -2.97 1.12
CA ALA A 98 1.06 -1.60 1.54
C ALA A 98 2.16 -0.66 1.04
N THR A 99 2.51 -0.78 -0.25
CA THR A 99 3.44 0.15 -0.89
C THR A 99 2.74 1.42 -1.36
N ALA A 100 3.46 2.55 -1.38
CA ALA A 100 2.98 3.77 -2.01
C ALA A 100 2.79 3.63 -3.52
N PHE A 101 3.44 2.66 -4.17
CA PHE A 101 3.28 2.39 -5.60
C PHE A 101 1.92 1.78 -5.96
N ASN A 102 1.15 1.33 -4.96
CA ASN A 102 -0.21 0.84 -5.16
C ASN A 102 -1.23 1.97 -5.24
N ILE A 103 -0.80 3.24 -5.16
CA ILE A 103 -1.63 4.42 -5.30
C ILE A 103 -1.05 5.31 -6.40
N ALA A 104 -1.94 5.85 -7.23
CA ALA A 104 -1.65 6.90 -8.19
C ALA A 104 -2.59 8.09 -7.94
N PHE A 105 -2.42 9.20 -8.66
CA PHE A 105 -3.36 10.31 -8.60
C PHE A 105 -4.08 10.55 -9.93
N SER A 106 -5.39 10.70 -9.86
CA SER A 106 -6.20 11.25 -10.95
C SER A 106 -6.52 12.72 -10.62
N GLY A 107 -5.76 13.63 -11.23
CA GLY A 107 -5.76 15.03 -10.81
C GLY A 107 -5.26 15.17 -9.37
N SER A 108 -6.10 15.68 -8.46
CA SER A 108 -5.79 15.81 -7.03
C SER A 108 -6.28 14.64 -6.16
N ARG A 109 -6.94 13.64 -6.76
CA ARG A 109 -7.53 12.52 -6.01
C ARG A 109 -6.60 11.31 -6.00
N PRO A 110 -6.25 10.75 -4.83
CA PRO A 110 -5.55 9.47 -4.78
C PRO A 110 -6.49 8.35 -5.23
N VAL A 111 -5.96 7.40 -5.99
CA VAL A 111 -6.68 6.24 -6.52
C VAL A 111 -5.82 5.00 -6.28
N PHE A 112 -6.39 3.97 -5.68
CA PHE A 112 -5.74 2.69 -5.47
C PHE A 112 -5.76 1.87 -6.77
N VAL A 113 -4.60 1.39 -7.20
CA VAL A 113 -4.42 0.78 -8.54
C VAL A 113 -4.11 -0.72 -8.50
N ASP A 114 -3.86 -1.28 -7.31
CA ASP A 114 -3.45 -2.68 -7.15
C ASP A 114 -4.61 -3.57 -6.69
N HIS A 115 -5.48 -3.99 -7.61
CA HIS A 115 -6.63 -4.87 -7.28
C HIS A 115 -6.28 -6.19 -6.59
N GLY A 116 -5.05 -6.67 -6.74
CA GLY A 116 -4.55 -7.96 -6.26
C GLY A 116 -3.96 -7.92 -4.86
N SER A 117 -3.98 -6.74 -4.22
CA SER A 117 -3.53 -6.55 -2.84
C SER A 117 -4.47 -7.18 -1.80
N PHE A 118 -5.74 -7.47 -2.14
CA PHE A 118 -6.71 -7.99 -1.18
C PHE A 118 -6.64 -9.52 -1.10
N ALA A 119 -6.73 -10.06 0.11
CA ALA A 119 -6.75 -11.48 0.39
C ALA A 119 -7.63 -11.80 1.60
N PRO A 120 -8.11 -13.04 1.76
CA PRO A 120 -8.87 -13.47 2.94
C PRO A 120 -8.11 -13.16 4.24
N TRP A 121 -8.86 -12.69 5.23
CA TRP A 121 -8.35 -12.37 6.56
C TRP A 121 -9.26 -12.94 7.63
N ALA A 122 -8.65 -13.50 8.67
CA ALA A 122 -9.36 -13.98 9.84
C ALA A 122 -9.28 -12.96 10.98
N ASP A 123 -10.39 -12.77 11.71
CA ASP A 123 -10.42 -11.84 12.83
C ASP A 123 -9.30 -12.12 13.85
N GLY A 124 -8.64 -11.05 14.29
CA GLY A 124 -7.47 -11.10 15.16
C GLY A 124 -6.13 -11.42 14.48
N GLU A 125 -6.09 -11.76 13.18
CA GLU A 125 -4.81 -11.94 12.47
C GLU A 125 -4.09 -10.58 12.31
N PRO A 126 -2.79 -10.48 12.62
CA PRO A 126 -2.05 -9.23 12.50
C PRO A 126 -1.92 -8.78 11.04
N TRP A 127 -1.92 -7.45 10.83
CA TRP A 127 -1.70 -6.89 9.51
C TRP A 127 -0.27 -7.08 9.02
N ARG A 128 -0.09 -8.03 8.09
CA ARG A 128 1.22 -8.45 7.58
C ARG A 128 2.00 -7.32 6.89
N ALA A 129 1.30 -6.39 6.24
CA ALA A 129 1.92 -5.27 5.53
C ALA A 129 2.14 -4.02 6.42
N TYR A 130 1.87 -4.11 7.73
CA TYR A 130 1.96 -2.96 8.64
C TYR A 130 3.31 -2.24 8.63
N LEU A 131 4.42 -3.00 8.64
CA LEU A 131 5.75 -2.39 8.56
C LEU A 131 5.96 -1.71 7.20
N GLN A 132 5.54 -2.34 6.10
CA GLN A 132 5.66 -1.77 4.76
C GLN A 132 4.87 -0.45 4.64
N TYR A 133 3.66 -0.40 5.22
CA TYR A 133 2.88 0.82 5.33
C TYR A 133 3.64 1.90 6.10
N CYS A 134 4.27 1.52 7.23
CA CYS A 134 5.06 2.47 8.00
C CYS A 134 6.23 3.03 7.17
N GLU A 135 6.96 2.17 6.46
CA GLU A 135 8.11 2.56 5.64
C GLU A 135 7.73 3.47 4.45
N HIS A 136 6.57 3.24 3.84
CA HIS A 136 6.12 3.98 2.66
C HIS A 136 5.30 5.24 2.96
N PHE A 137 4.61 5.29 4.09
CA PHE A 137 3.70 6.38 4.42
C PHE A 137 4.02 7.01 5.77
N LEU A 138 3.95 6.24 6.86
CA LEU A 138 3.98 6.81 8.21
C LEU A 138 5.34 7.47 8.53
N PHE A 139 6.45 6.78 8.30
CA PHE A 139 7.78 7.31 8.60
C PHE A 139 8.12 8.52 7.72
N PRO A 140 7.88 8.52 6.39
CA PRO A 140 7.97 9.75 5.58
C PRO A 140 7.20 10.94 6.16
N LEU A 141 5.94 10.72 6.57
CA LEU A 141 5.12 11.78 7.15
C LEU A 141 5.68 12.28 8.49
N LEU A 142 6.13 11.37 9.35
CA LEU A 142 6.73 11.71 10.65
C LEU A 142 8.06 12.45 10.48
N VAL A 143 8.94 11.97 9.60
CA VAL A 143 10.24 12.60 9.30
C VAL A 143 10.04 14.02 8.83
N ARG A 144 9.06 14.28 7.95
CA ARG A 144 8.76 15.64 7.53
C ARG A 144 8.14 16.47 8.65
N ALA A 145 7.10 15.96 9.32
CA ALA A 145 6.33 16.72 10.31
C ALA A 145 7.11 17.02 11.60
N HIS A 146 8.07 16.18 11.96
CA HIS A 146 8.80 16.29 13.24
C HIS A 146 10.31 16.38 13.10
N GLY A 147 10.88 15.89 12.00
CA GLY A 147 12.30 16.05 11.67
C GLY A 147 12.59 17.24 10.76
N GLY A 148 11.57 17.82 10.11
CA GLY A 148 11.73 18.95 9.19
C GLY A 148 12.43 18.59 7.87
N ILE A 149 12.60 17.31 7.57
CA ILE A 149 13.34 16.83 6.39
C ILE A 149 12.36 16.36 5.32
N ASP A 150 12.61 16.73 4.06
CA ASP A 150 11.84 16.23 2.92
C ASP A 150 12.06 14.72 2.72
N ALA A 151 10.97 13.97 2.64
CA ALA A 151 11.00 12.52 2.47
C ALA A 151 11.11 12.08 0.99
N GLN A 152 10.77 12.97 0.06
CA GLN A 152 10.73 12.73 -1.38
C GLN A 152 12.06 12.21 -1.94
N PRO A 153 13.24 12.75 -1.56
CA PRO A 153 14.52 12.20 -2.01
C PRO A 153 14.73 10.74 -1.61
N TRP A 154 14.21 10.32 -0.45
CA TRP A 154 14.35 8.94 0.03
C TRP A 154 13.36 8.01 -0.67
N LEU A 155 12.12 8.47 -0.91
CA LEU A 155 11.16 7.75 -1.73
C LEU A 155 11.61 7.61 -3.20
N ARG A 156 12.50 8.50 -3.68
CA ARG A 156 13.13 8.40 -5.00
C ARG A 156 14.22 7.32 -5.06
N SER A 157 15.04 7.24 -4.01
CA SER A 157 16.24 6.37 -4.01
C SER A 157 16.00 5.00 -3.38
N SER A 158 14.93 4.82 -2.61
CA SER A 158 14.60 3.58 -1.91
C SER A 158 13.22 3.07 -2.32
N ILE A 159 13.20 1.95 -3.04
CA ILE A 159 11.95 1.24 -3.39
C ILE A 159 11.23 0.74 -2.13
N ARG A 160 11.95 0.51 -1.03
CA ARG A 160 11.36 0.03 0.23
C ARG A 160 10.83 1.15 1.12
N GLY A 161 11.04 2.42 0.76
CA GLY A 161 10.74 3.55 1.63
C GLY A 161 11.82 3.78 2.70
N ILE A 162 11.42 4.34 3.84
CA ILE A 162 12.31 4.71 4.95
C ILE A 162 12.29 3.58 5.98
N ASP A 163 13.43 2.95 6.29
CA ASP A 163 13.45 1.91 7.32
C ASP A 163 13.30 2.49 8.75
N PRO A 164 12.85 1.68 9.73
CA PRO A 164 12.67 2.14 11.11
C PRO A 164 13.92 2.72 11.78
N ASP A 165 15.12 2.21 11.48
CA ASP A 165 16.37 2.68 12.12
C ASP A 165 16.73 4.08 11.60
N THR A 166 16.63 4.28 10.28
CA THR A 166 16.77 5.60 9.65
C THR A 166 15.73 6.57 10.20
N ALA A 167 14.45 6.21 10.23
CA ALA A 167 13.39 7.04 10.79
C ALA A 167 13.66 7.42 12.25
N SER A 168 14.08 6.46 13.08
CA SER A 168 14.39 6.68 14.49
C SER A 168 15.56 7.63 14.71
N ARG A 169 16.63 7.52 13.91
CA ARG A 169 17.81 8.42 14.02
C ARG A 169 17.44 9.86 13.71
N VAL A 170 16.57 10.04 12.72
CA VAL A 170 16.18 11.37 12.22
C VAL A 170 15.21 12.06 13.18
N LEU A 171 14.23 11.33 13.67
CA LEU A 171 13.24 11.84 14.63
C LEU A 171 13.87 12.16 15.99
N GLY A 172 14.92 11.42 16.37
CA GLY A 172 15.61 11.56 17.64
C GLY A 172 14.66 11.38 18.84
N TRP A 173 15.17 11.72 20.03
CA TRP A 173 14.42 11.53 21.28
C TRP A 173 13.25 12.50 21.47
N ARG A 174 13.32 13.70 20.86
CA ARG A 174 12.30 14.75 21.02
C ARG A 174 10.99 14.40 20.30
N ALA A 175 11.07 13.88 19.08
CA ALA A 175 9.87 13.47 18.36
C ALA A 175 9.30 12.15 18.90
N THR A 176 10.18 11.22 19.29
CA THR A 176 9.78 9.94 19.89
C THR A 176 9.35 10.03 21.36
N GLY A 177 9.28 11.23 21.94
CA GLY A 177 8.56 11.49 23.19
C GLY A 177 7.04 11.61 23.01
N ARG A 178 6.55 11.70 21.77
CA ARG A 178 5.11 11.68 21.46
C ARG A 178 4.61 10.23 21.44
N PRO A 179 3.53 9.88 22.16
CA PRO A 179 3.08 8.49 22.29
C PRO A 179 2.85 7.78 20.95
N GLY A 180 2.19 8.43 19.98
CA GLY A 180 1.94 7.84 18.65
C GLY A 180 3.22 7.59 17.83
N VAL A 181 4.20 8.50 17.92
CA VAL A 181 5.49 8.35 17.24
C VAL A 181 6.33 7.25 17.89
N ALA A 182 6.35 7.24 19.24
CA ALA A 182 7.08 6.26 20.02
C ALA A 182 6.60 4.84 19.73
N LEU A 183 5.28 4.62 19.73
CA LEU A 183 4.67 3.33 19.47
C LEU A 183 5.10 2.79 18.11
N HIS A 184 4.91 3.55 17.03
CA HIS A 184 5.14 3.02 15.69
C HIS A 184 6.62 2.98 15.29
N VAL A 185 7.45 3.90 15.77
CA VAL A 185 8.88 3.91 15.39
C VAL A 185 9.68 2.99 16.30
N ARG A 186 9.56 3.13 17.63
CA ARG A 186 10.42 2.38 18.55
C ARG A 186 10.03 0.91 18.65
N LEU A 187 8.74 0.57 18.59
CA LEU A 187 8.31 -0.84 18.60
C LEU A 187 8.83 -1.58 17.35
N ASN A 188 8.70 -0.97 16.16
CA ASN A 188 9.20 -1.58 14.93
C ASN A 188 10.72 -1.73 14.94
N VAL A 189 11.47 -0.74 15.45
CA VAL A 189 12.92 -0.87 15.66
C VAL A 189 13.27 -2.02 16.63
N MET A 190 12.54 -2.14 17.74
CA MET A 190 12.78 -3.22 18.71
C MET A 190 12.48 -4.60 18.13
N LEU A 191 11.36 -4.76 17.40
CA LEU A 191 10.99 -6.00 16.73
C LEU A 191 12.02 -6.37 15.66
N GLN A 192 12.37 -5.46 14.75
CA GLN A 192 13.39 -5.71 13.72
C GLN A 192 14.72 -6.16 14.32
N ARG A 193 15.21 -5.48 15.37
CA ARG A 193 16.47 -5.87 16.04
C ARG A 193 16.40 -7.21 16.76
N ARG A 194 15.20 -7.62 17.21
CA ARG A 194 14.99 -8.94 17.83
C ARG A 194 14.97 -10.05 16.79
N TYR A 195 14.36 -9.82 15.63
CA TYR A 195 14.34 -10.79 14.52
C TYR A 195 15.70 -10.89 13.81
N ALA A 196 16.44 -9.79 13.64
CA ALA A 196 17.78 -9.80 13.05
C ALA A 196 18.84 -10.53 13.89
N LYS A 197 18.56 -10.75 15.19
CA LYS A 197 19.42 -11.53 16.11
C LYS A 197 19.07 -13.02 16.13
N ARG A 198 17.98 -13.44 15.48
CA ARG A 198 17.61 -14.84 15.36
C ARG A 198 18.22 -15.37 14.05
N PRO A 199 19.03 -16.45 14.07
CA PRO A 199 19.53 -17.02 12.84
C PRO A 199 18.34 -17.47 11.96
N PRO A 200 18.45 -17.41 10.62
CA PRO A 200 17.45 -17.98 9.75
C PRO A 200 17.37 -19.50 10.03
N ASP A 201 16.16 -20.01 10.21
CA ASP A 201 15.87 -21.44 10.38
C ASP A 201 16.21 -22.22 9.09
#